data_AF-A0A4Q1SQY0-F1
#
_entry.id   AF-A0A4Q1SQY0-F1
#
_cell.length_a   1.000
_cell.length_b   1.000
_cell.length_c   1.000
_cell.angle_alpha   90.00
_cell.angle_beta   90.00
_cell.angle_gamma   90.00
#
_symmetry.space_group_name_H-M   'P 1'
#
loop_
_entity.id
_entity.type
_entity.pdbx_description
1 polymer ?
#
loop_
_entity_poly.entity_id
_entity_poly.type
_entity_poly.pdbx_seq_one_letter_code
_entity_poly.pdbx_strand_id
1 'polypeptide(L)' 'MIIARKILELLDQKGELTQHDLYMEVDDPRTSSRIELLLKQEDIKRVGTNRLRITEKGKTLLRKLL' A
#
# COMPACT_ATOMS: atom_id res chain seq x y z
N MET A 1 0.79 -14.73 4.52
CA MET A 1 0.13 -13.74 3.64
C MET A 1 1.15 -12.67 3.26
N ILE A 2 1.27 -12.30 1.99
CA ILE A 2 2.27 -11.31 1.55
C ILE A 2 1.80 -9.92 2.01
N ILE A 3 2.52 -9.26 2.94
CA ILE A 3 2.16 -7.93 3.45
C ILE A 3 1.94 -6.91 2.33
N ALA A 4 2.76 -6.98 1.27
CA ALA A 4 2.63 -6.13 0.09
C ALA A 4 1.24 -6.26 -0.55
N ARG A 5 0.73 -7.50 -0.67
CA ARG A 5 -0.61 -7.76 -1.21
C ARG A 5 -1.68 -7.11 -0.34
N LYS A 6 -1.63 -7.31 0.99
CA LYS A 6 -2.61 -6.72 1.92
C LYS A 6 -2.64 -5.19 1.84
N ILE A 7 -1.47 -4.55 1.77
CA ILE A 7 -1.38 -3.08 1.61
C ILE A 7 -2.00 -2.62 0.29
N LEU A 8 -1.68 -3.30 -0.82
CA LEU A 8 -2.21 -2.95 -2.14
C LEU A 8 -3.74 -3.17 -2.22
N GLU A 9 -4.26 -4.27 -1.65
CA GLU A 9 -5.70 -4.54 -1.56
C GLU A 9 -6.43 -3.44 -0.77
N LEU A 10 -5.90 -3.05 0.40
CA LEU A 10 -6.48 -1.98 1.22
C LEU A 10 -6.53 -0.65 0.47
N LEU A 11 -5.47 -0.29 -0.25
CA LEU A 11 -5.41 0.95 -1.03
C LEU A 11 -6.30 0.91 -2.28
N ASP A 12 -6.45 -0.25 -2.92
CA ASP A 12 -7.34 -0.41 -4.08
C ASP A 12 -8.82 -0.34 -3.65
N GLN A 13 -9.18 -0.93 -2.50
CA GLN A 13 -10.54 -0.94 -1.98
C GLN A 13 -10.96 0.40 -1.34
N LYS A 14 -10.09 1.01 -0.53
CA LYS A 14 -10.41 2.22 0.24
C LYS A 14 -9.94 3.51 -0.43
N GLY A 15 -9.18 3.42 -1.52
CA GLY A 15 -8.72 4.53 -2.33
C GLY A 15 -7.49 5.25 -1.74
N GLU A 16 -7.69 6.03 -0.68
CA GLU A 16 -6.61 6.81 -0.03
C GLU A 16 -6.58 6.55 1.47
N LEU A 17 -5.43 6.08 1.98
CA LEU A 17 -5.24 5.78 3.39
C LEU A 17 -3.98 6.45 3.93
N THR A 18 -3.98 6.80 5.21
CA THR A 18 -2.74 7.21 5.87
C THR A 18 -1.87 6.01 6.20
N GLN A 19 -0.59 6.26 6.49
CA GLN A 19 0.31 5.21 6.98
C GLN A 19 -0.17 4.60 8.31
N HIS A 20 -0.85 5.41 9.15
CA HIS A 20 -1.44 4.93 10.40
C HIS A 20 -2.61 3.97 10.15
N ASP A 21 -3.53 4.31 9.23
CA ASP A 21 -4.65 3.43 8.88
C ASP A 21 -4.16 2.08 8.34
N LEU A 22 -3.14 2.10 7.47
CA LEU A 22 -2.53 0.87 6.97
C LEU A 22 -1.88 0.04 8.08
N TYR A 23 -1.25 0.68 9.07
CA TYR A 23 -0.67 -0.02 10.21
C TYR A 23 -1.75 -0.73 11.05
N MET A 24 -2.84 -0.02 11.35
CA MET A 24 -3.97 -0.55 12.13
C MET A 24 -4.68 -1.72 11.43
N GLU A 25 -4.84 -1.64 10.10
CA GLU A 25 -5.52 -2.68 9.31
C GLU A 25 -4.63 -3.90 9.04
N VAL A 26 -3.33 -3.69 8.83
CA VAL A 26 -2.38 -4.76 8.55
C VAL A 26 -2.02 -5.52 9.82
N ASP A 27 -1.78 -4.79 10.92
CA ASP A 27 -1.29 -5.28 12.21
C ASP A 27 0.00 -6.11 12.08
N ASP A 28 1.00 -5.55 11.38
CA ASP A 28 2.33 -6.16 11.23
C ASP A 28 3.43 -5.09 11.40
N PRO A 29 4.45 -5.34 12.25
CA PRO A 29 5.54 -4.38 12.48
C PRO A 29 6.36 -4.04 11.22
N ARG A 30 6.33 -4.91 10.20
CA ARG A 30 7.05 -4.70 8.92
C ARG A 30 6.26 -3.84 7.93
N THR A 31 5.05 -3.39 8.29
CA THR A 31 4.19 -2.58 7.42
C THR A 31 4.91 -1.30 6.95
N SER A 32 5.60 -0.60 7.85
CA SER A 32 6.32 0.63 7.50
C SER A 32 7.41 0.40 6.47
N SER A 33 8.30 -0.58 6.69
CA SER A 33 9.36 -0.92 5.72
C SER A 33 8.77 -1.38 4.38
N ARG A 34 7.61 -2.05 4.40
CA ARG A 34 6.94 -2.46 3.17
C ARG A 34 6.32 -1.29 2.41
N ILE A 35 5.72 -0.33 3.10
CA ILE A 35 5.20 0.91 2.51
C ILE A 35 6.33 1.69 1.84
N GLU A 36 7.48 1.83 2.49
CA GLU A 36 8.65 2.50 1.91
C GLU A 36 9.16 1.80 0.65
N LEU A 37 9.20 0.46 0.64
CA LEU A 37 9.56 -0.31 -0.54
C LEU A 37 8.59 -0.05 -1.71
N LEU A 38 7.27 -0.11 -1.45
CA LEU A 38 6.24 0.11 -2.48
C LEU A 38 6.25 1.55 -3.00
N LEU A 39 6.59 2.54 -2.16
CA LEU A 39 6.81 3.93 -2.57
C LEU A 39 8.02 4.04 -3.49
N LYS A 40 9.15 3.43 -3.11
CA LYS A 40 10.38 3.42 -3.93
C LYS A 40 10.17 2.72 -5.27
N GLN A 41 9.30 1.71 -5.29
CA GLN A 41 8.93 0.97 -6.50
C GLN A 41 7.81 1.65 -7.29
N GLU A 42 7.27 2.78 -6.84
CA GLU A 42 6.16 3.52 -7.47
C GLU A 42 4.86 2.69 -7.62
N ASP A 43 4.72 1.61 -6.86
CA ASP A 43 3.49 0.83 -6.80
C ASP A 43 2.39 1.58 -6.03
N ILE A 44 2.81 2.44 -5.10
CA ILE A 44 1.96 3.39 -4.40
C ILE A 44 2.60 4.78 -4.46
N LYS A 45 1.81 5.83 -4.25
CA LYS A 45 2.28 7.22 -4.23
C LYS A 45 1.70 8.00 -3.07
N ARG A 46 2.40 9.06 -2.65
CA ARG A 46 1.88 10.05 -1.69
C ARG A 46 0.91 11.01 -2.40
N VAL A 47 -0.21 11.30 -1.74
CA VAL A 47 -1.21 12.28 -2.19
C VAL A 47 -1.46 13.23 -1.02
N GLY A 48 -1.27 14.53 -1.24
CA GLY A 48 -1.30 15.51 -0.15
C GLY A 48 -0.22 15.26 0.92
N THR A 49 -0.51 15.65 2.15
CA THR A 49 0.49 15.67 3.23
C THR A 49 0.83 14.27 3.75
N ASN A 50 -0.16 13.39 3.95
CA ASN A 50 0.02 12.11 4.66
C ASN A 50 -0.78 10.92 4.09
N ARG A 51 -1.40 11.05 2.91
CA ARG A 51 -2.19 9.95 2.32
C ARG A 51 -1.38 9.20 1.28
N LEU A 52 -1.68 7.91 1.16
CA LEU A 52 -1.10 6.99 0.20
C LEU A 52 -2.22 6.48 -0.69
N ARG A 53 -1.89 6.29 -1.97
CA ARG A 53 -2.80 5.77 -2.99
C ARG A 53 -2.07 4.77 -3.87
N ILE A 54 -2.77 3.72 -4.31
CA ILE A 54 -2.23 2.77 -5.29
C ILE A 54 -2.09 3.42 -6.67
N THR A 55 -1.01 3.12 -7.39
CA THR A 55 -0.81 3.56 -8.78
C THR A 55 -1.33 2.51 -9.77
N GLU A 56 -1.41 2.83 -11.06
CA GLU A 56 -1.77 1.82 -12.09
C GLU A 56 -0.72 0.70 -12.17
N LYS A 57 0.55 1.01 -11.87
CA LYS A 57 1.62 0.01 -11.73
C LYS A 57 1.33 -0.91 -10.54
N GLY A 58 0.99 -0.35 -9.39
CA GLY A 58 0.62 -1.11 -8.20
C GLY A 58 -0.60 -2.00 -8.42
N LYS A 59 -1.62 -1.52 -9.16
CA LYS A 59 -2.78 -2.35 -9.55
C LYS A 59 -2.38 -3.51 -10.44
N THR A 60 -1.47 -3.27 -11.39
CA THR A 60 -0.93 -4.33 -12.25
C THR A 60 -0.16 -5.37 -11.43
N LEU A 61 0.65 -4.91 -10.46
CA LEU A 61 1.34 -5.80 -9.51
C LEU A 61 0.34 -6.59 -8.67
N LEU A 62 -0.69 -5.94 -8.12
CA LEU A 62 -1.73 -6.59 -7.32
C LEU A 62 -2.40 -7.72 -8.12
N ARG A 63 -2.75 -7.50 -9.39
CA ARG A 63 -3.31 -8.53 -10.27
C ARG A 63 -2.38 -9.72 -10.51
N LYS A 64 -1.05 -9.53 -10.47
CA LYS A 64 -0.06 -10.62 -10.58
C LYS A 64 0.11 -11.40 -9.28
N LEU A 65 -0.33 -10.83 -8.16
CA LEU A 65 -0.29 -11.44 -6.82
C LEU A 65 -1.61 -12.12 -6.42
N LEU A 66 -2.63 -12.05 -7.30
CA LEU A 66 -3.90 -12.78 -7.21
C LEU A 66 -3.72 -14.22 -7.70
#